data_AF-A0A2I0SKL5-F1
#
_entry.id   AF-A0A2I0SKL5-F1
#
_cell.length_a   1.000
_cell.length_b   1.000
_cell.length_c   1.000
_cell.angle_alpha   90.00
_cell.angle_beta   90.00
_cell.angle_gamma   90.00
#
_symmetry.space_group_name_H-M   'P 1'
#
loop_
_entity.id
_entity.type
_entity.pdbx_description
1 polymer ?
#
loop_
_entity_poly.entity_id
_entity_poly.type
_entity_poly.pdbx_seq_one_letter_code
_entity_poly.pdbx_strand_id
1 'polypeptide(L)'
;MAPALTALGSSHPQLTVTCHITDQAQLRELALGTVDVVLGQRYHHLPDATPRGIDVSPLLDPTPPGIRATPVADHPIRRLLFAATRHTENENPTITTVVAALRTAARERRTVCPPPAQE
;
A
#
# COMPACT_ATOMS: atom_id res chain seq x y z
N MET A 1 -9.75 8.73 -12.97
CA MET A 1 -8.92 7.58 -12.54
C MET A 1 -8.16 7.95 -11.27
N ALA A 2 -7.74 6.96 -10.47
CA ALA A 2 -6.89 7.19 -9.30
C ALA A 2 -5.55 7.85 -9.69
N PRO A 3 -5.02 8.83 -8.93
CA PRO A 3 -3.82 9.60 -9.30
C PRO A 3 -2.61 8.74 -9.65
N ALA A 4 -2.39 7.65 -8.90
CA ALA A 4 -1.29 6.71 -9.15
C ALA A 4 -1.37 6.07 -10.55
N LEU A 5 -2.57 5.64 -10.97
CA LEU A 5 -2.78 5.01 -12.27
C LEU A 5 -2.66 6.01 -13.41
N THR A 6 -3.12 7.25 -13.20
CA THR A 6 -2.92 8.34 -14.16
C THR A 6 -1.43 8.63 -14.36
N ALA A 7 -0.66 8.78 -13.28
CA ALA A 7 0.77 9.01 -13.36
C ALA A 7 1.51 7.84 -14.02
N LEU A 8 1.13 6.62 -13.64
CA LEU A 8 1.70 5.40 -14.19
C LEU A 8 1.45 5.26 -15.70
N GLY A 9 0.23 5.50 -16.17
CA GLY A 9 -0.13 5.47 -17.59
C GLY A 9 0.58 6.57 -18.40
N SER A 10 0.77 7.76 -17.83
CA SER A 10 1.53 8.84 -18.47
C SER A 10 3.01 8.51 -18.62
N SER A 11 3.63 7.93 -17.58
CA SER A 11 5.06 7.56 -17.61
C SER A 11 5.34 6.25 -18.36
N HIS A 12 4.36 5.34 -18.43
CA HIS A 12 4.50 4.01 -19.02
C HIS A 12 3.27 3.68 -19.89
N PRO A 13 3.12 4.30 -21.07
CA PRO A 13 1.89 4.18 -21.87
C PRO A 13 1.65 2.78 -22.43
N GLN A 14 2.67 1.92 -22.48
CA GLN A 14 2.56 0.53 -22.90
C GLN A 14 2.17 -0.42 -21.76
N LEU A 15 2.18 0.06 -20.51
CA LEU A 15 1.82 -0.75 -19.35
C LEU A 15 0.31 -0.79 -19.19
N THR A 16 -0.28 -1.97 -19.33
CA THR A 16 -1.69 -2.21 -19.01
C THR A 16 -1.82 -2.59 -17.54
N VAL A 17 -2.68 -1.89 -16.80
CA VAL A 17 -2.93 -2.15 -15.38
C VAL A 17 -4.39 -2.50 -15.17
N THR A 18 -4.62 -3.68 -14.61
CA THR A 18 -5.94 -4.12 -14.14
C THR A 18 -6.00 -3.97 -12.62
N CYS A 19 -7.15 -3.50 -12.12
CA CYS A 19 -7.35 -3.28 -10.70
C CYS A 19 -8.64 -3.97 -10.26
N HIS A 20 -8.54 -4.71 -9.16
CA HIS A 20 -9.67 -5.40 -8.55
C HIS A 20 -9.79 -4.93 -7.10
N ILE A 21 -10.98 -4.50 -6.70
CA ILE A 21 -11.30 -4.21 -5.31
C ILE A 21 -11.98 -5.45 -4.74
N THR A 22 -11.45 -5.96 -3.64
CA THR A 22 -11.90 -7.18 -2.96
C THR A 22 -12.01 -6.91 -1.47
N ASP A 23 -12.98 -7.56 -0.81
CA ASP A 23 -13.07 -7.60 0.65
C ASP A 23 -12.26 -8.76 1.27
N GLN A 24 -11.83 -9.72 0.43
CA GLN A 24 -11.00 -10.87 0.83
C GLN A 24 -9.51 -10.58 0.65
N ALA A 25 -8.68 -11.21 1.51
CA ALA A 25 -7.23 -11.18 1.39
C ALA A 25 -6.76 -11.98 0.17
N GLN A 26 -6.33 -11.29 -0.89
CA GLN A 26 -5.83 -11.90 -2.14
C GLN A 26 -4.37 -12.40 -2.07
N LEU A 27 -3.87 -12.71 -0.88
CA LEU A 27 -2.49 -13.18 -0.72
C LEU A 27 -2.28 -14.57 -1.34
N ARG A 28 -3.35 -15.36 -1.50
CA ARG A 28 -3.29 -16.65 -2.20
C ARG A 28 -3.11 -16.45 -3.70
N GLU A 29 -3.88 -15.57 -4.31
CA GLU A 29 -3.80 -15.19 -5.73
C GLU A 29 -2.43 -14.58 -6.05
N LEU A 30 -1.90 -13.78 -5.12
CA LEU A 30 -0.54 -13.27 -5.18
C LEU A 30 0.51 -14.40 -5.17
N ALA A 31 0.36 -15.38 -4.26
CA ALA A 31 1.27 -16.52 -4.20
C ALA A 31 1.19 -17.41 -5.45
N LEU A 32 0.00 -17.54 -6.05
CA LEU A 32 -0.25 -18.28 -7.29
C LEU A 32 0.20 -17.52 -8.56
N GLY A 33 0.54 -16.23 -8.44
CA GLY A 33 0.96 -15.39 -9.55
C GLY A 33 -0.18 -14.94 -10.47
N THR A 34 -1.43 -15.03 -10.01
CA THR A 34 -2.60 -14.50 -10.75
C THR A 34 -2.80 -13.00 -10.53
N VAL A 35 -2.21 -12.45 -9.47
CA VAL A 35 -2.14 -11.02 -9.17
C VAL A 35 -0.69 -10.68 -8.82
N ASP A 36 -0.18 -9.56 -9.33
CA ASP A 36 1.22 -9.15 -9.14
C ASP A 36 1.44 -8.33 -7.85
N VAL A 37 0.43 -7.54 -7.44
CA VAL A 37 0.51 -6.64 -6.29
C VAL A 37 -0.82 -6.62 -5.54
N VAL A 38 -0.76 -6.78 -4.22
CA VAL A 38 -1.92 -6.60 -3.32
C VAL A 38 -1.72 -5.35 -2.46
N LEU A 39 -2.70 -4.45 -2.46
CA LEU A 39 -2.73 -3.31 -1.54
C LEU A 39 -3.63 -3.63 -0.36
N GLY A 40 -3.09 -3.48 0.85
CA GLY A 40 -3.79 -3.86 2.06
C GLY A 40 -3.53 -2.93 3.23
N GLN A 41 -4.24 -3.19 4.32
CA GLN A 41 -4.04 -2.54 5.60
C GLN A 41 -3.94 -3.58 6.72
N ARG A 42 -3.14 -3.31 7.73
CA ARG A 42 -3.12 -4.09 8.98
C ARG A 42 -2.76 -3.22 10.16
N TYR A 43 -3.09 -3.64 11.37
CA TYR A 43 -2.55 -3.02 12.58
C TYR A 43 -1.24 -3.70 13.00
N HIS A 44 -0.29 -2.93 13.51
CA HIS A 44 1.01 -3.44 13.94
C HIS A 44 0.95 -4.45 15.10
N HIS A 45 -0.08 -4.38 15.94
CA HIS A 45 -0.26 -5.30 17.06
C HIS A 45 -0.91 -6.63 16.65
N LEU A 46 -1.42 -6.73 15.42
CA LEU A 46 -1.91 -8.01 14.91
C LEU A 46 -0.73 -8.91 14.56
N PRO A 47 -0.83 -10.22 14.79
CA PRO A 47 0.21 -11.15 14.43
C PRO A 47 0.53 -11.06 12.94
N ASP A 48 1.81 -11.16 12.60
CA ASP A 48 2.22 -11.20 11.20
C ASP A 48 1.82 -12.56 10.60
N ALA A 49 0.68 -12.55 9.90
CA ALA A 49 0.16 -13.70 9.17
C ALA A 49 0.59 -13.70 7.69
N THR A 50 1.62 -12.92 7.32
CA THR A 50 2.14 -12.88 5.95
C THR A 50 2.61 -14.28 5.55
N PRO A 51 2.05 -14.88 4.48
CA PRO A 51 2.50 -16.18 4.00
C PRO A 51 3.98 -16.15 3.60
N ARG A 52 4.68 -17.29 3.72
CA ARG A 52 6.06 -17.40 3.22
C ARG A 52 6.10 -17.10 1.71
N GLY A 53 7.18 -16.47 1.26
CA GLY A 53 7.35 -16.10 -0.14
C GLY A 53 6.51 -14.90 -0.57
N ILE A 54 5.97 -14.13 0.38
CA ILE A 54 5.35 -12.82 0.15
C ILE A 54 6.18 -11.76 0.86
N ASP A 55 6.60 -10.75 0.10
CA ASP A 55 7.27 -9.57 0.63
C ASP A 55 6.23 -8.47 0.88
N VAL A 56 6.20 -7.94 2.09
CA VAL A 56 5.30 -6.84 2.46
C VAL A 56 6.13 -5.58 2.64
N SER A 57 5.78 -4.54 1.88
CA SER A 57 6.44 -3.25 1.94
C SER A 57 5.48 -2.13 2.39
N PRO A 58 5.89 -1.27 3.34
CA PRO A 58 5.07 -0.14 3.76
C PRO A 58 4.89 0.87 2.62
N LEU A 59 3.67 1.38 2.45
CA LEU A 59 3.33 2.44 1.48
C LEU A 59 3.19 3.80 2.16
N LEU A 60 2.47 3.83 3.28
CA LEU A 60 2.17 5.05 4.01
C LEU A 60 1.95 4.74 5.49
N ASP A 61 2.42 5.62 6.37
CA ASP A 61 1.88 5.72 7.73
C ASP A 61 0.52 6.44 7.62
N PRO A 62 -0.60 5.74 7.88
CA PRO A 62 -1.94 6.26 7.68
C PRO A 62 -2.33 7.33 8.71
N THR A 63 -1.50 7.59 9.73
CA THR A 63 -1.80 8.62 10.73
C THR A 63 -1.81 10.00 10.06
N PRO A 64 -2.98 10.66 9.93
CA PRO A 64 -3.05 11.97 9.31
C PRO A 64 -2.28 13.00 10.14
N PRO A 65 -1.71 14.04 9.51
CA PRO A 65 -1.16 15.18 10.25
C PRO A 65 -2.23 15.75 11.21
N GLY A 66 -1.83 16.06 12.45
CA GLY A 66 -2.75 16.62 13.45
C GLY A 66 -3.56 15.59 14.27
N ILE A 67 -3.57 14.31 13.88
CA ILE A 67 -4.17 13.24 14.68
C ILE A 67 -3.09 12.59 15.55
N ARG A 68 -3.28 12.61 16.88
CA ARG A 68 -2.46 11.82 17.80
C ARG A 68 -3.19 10.52 18.13
N ALA A 69 -2.60 9.39 17.76
CA ALA A 69 -3.00 8.10 18.28
C ALA A 69 -2.48 7.97 19.71
N THR A 70 -3.39 7.80 20.68
CA THR A 70 -3.02 7.49 22.07
C THR A 70 -2.83 5.98 22.20
N PRO A 71 -1.77 5.51 22.87
CA PRO A 71 -1.61 4.08 23.16
C PRO A 71 -2.79 3.51 23.94
N VAL A 72 -3.12 2.25 23.70
CA VAL A 72 -4.06 1.48 24.53
C VAL A 72 -3.24 0.51 25.37
N ALA A 73 -3.35 0.60 26.70
CA ALA A 73 -2.54 -0.19 27.64
C ALA A 73 -1.04 -0.14 27.30
N ASP A 74 -0.51 1.06 27.01
CA ASP A 74 0.88 1.30 26.59
C ASP A 74 1.29 0.72 25.22
N HIS A 75 0.35 0.17 24.45
CA HIS A 75 0.59 -0.34 23.09
C HIS A 75 0.10 0.67 22.04
N PRO A 76 0.98 1.21 21.18
CA PRO A 76 0.56 2.14 20.13
C PRO A 76 -0.26 1.43 19.06
N ILE A 77 -1.47 1.94 18.78
CA ILE A 77 -2.29 1.46 17.66
C ILE A 77 -1.82 2.14 16.38
N ARG A 78 -0.89 1.50 15.66
CA ARG A 78 -0.44 1.95 14.35
C ARG A 78 -1.05 1.07 13.27
N ARG A 79 -1.80 1.69 12.37
CA ARG A 79 -2.23 1.05 11.12
C ARG A 79 -1.09 1.16 10.11
N LEU A 80 -0.94 0.18 9.26
CA LEU A 80 0.04 0.12 8.20
C LEU A 80 -0.71 -0.09 6.88
N LEU A 81 -0.55 0.82 5.93
CA LEU A 81 -0.92 0.60 4.54
C LEU A 81 0.28 -0.01 3.82
N PHE A 82 0.08 -1.13 3.14
CA PHE A 82 1.18 -1.88 2.53
C PHE A 82 0.87 -2.32 1.10
N ALA A 83 1.95 -2.57 0.35
CA ALA A 83 1.95 -3.34 -0.88
C ALA A 83 2.61 -4.69 -0.59
N ALA A 84 1.93 -5.77 -0.95
CA ALA A 84 2.47 -7.12 -0.90
C ALA A 84 2.80 -7.59 -2.33
N THR A 85 3.96 -8.19 -2.49
CA THR A 85 4.46 -8.77 -3.75
C THR A 85 4.93 -10.19 -3.51
N ARG A 86 4.93 -11.04 -4.53
CA ARG A 86 5.59 -12.34 -4.43
C ARG A 86 7.10 -12.15 -4.30
N HIS A 87 7.72 -12.91 -3.41
CA HIS A 87 9.17 -12.98 -3.32
C HIS A 87 9.73 -13.67 -4.57
N THR A 88 10.66 -13.02 -5.24
CA THR A 88 11.33 -13.52 -6.44
C THR A 88 12.83 -13.34 -6.30
N GLU A 89 13.60 -14.31 -6.81
CA GLU A 89 15.07 -14.22 -6.81
C GLU A 89 15.59 -13.04 -7.62
N ASN A 90 14.82 -12.61 -8.64
CA ASN A 90 15.14 -11.45 -9.45
C ASN A 90 14.08 -10.36 -9.27
N GLU A 91 14.50 -9.11 -9.28
CA GLU A 91 13.60 -7.97 -9.20
C GLU A 91 12.77 -7.86 -10.49
N ASN A 92 11.46 -7.61 -10.36
CA ASN A 92 10.60 -7.36 -11.49
C ASN A 92 10.44 -5.83 -11.69
N PRO A 93 11.04 -5.24 -12.76
CA PRO A 93 11.04 -3.79 -12.95
C PRO A 93 9.65 -3.21 -13.14
N THR A 94 8.70 -4.00 -13.65
CA THR A 94 7.29 -3.59 -13.78
C THR A 94 6.65 -3.45 -12.41
N ILE A 95 6.82 -4.44 -11.54
CA ILE A 95 6.29 -4.39 -10.17
C ILE A 95 6.92 -3.25 -9.38
N THR A 96 8.24 -3.08 -9.47
CA THR A 96 8.96 -1.97 -8.81
C THR A 96 8.41 -0.62 -9.24
N THR A 97 8.18 -0.44 -10.54
CA THR A 97 7.60 0.78 -11.10
C THR A 97 6.18 1.05 -10.58
N VAL A 98 5.33 0.02 -10.53
CA VAL A 98 3.96 0.13 -10.00
C VAL A 98 3.97 0.52 -8.52
N VAL A 99 4.79 -0.16 -7.70
CA VAL A 99 4.90 0.14 -6.26
C VAL A 99 5.46 1.54 -6.03
N ALA A 100 6.43 1.99 -6.83
CA ALA A 100 6.96 3.33 -6.76
C ALA A 100 5.90 4.41 -7.08
N ALA A 101 5.14 4.23 -8.17
CA ALA A 101 4.06 5.14 -8.54
C ALA A 101 2.98 5.24 -7.45
N LEU A 102 2.62 4.10 -6.85
CA LEU A 102 1.68 4.06 -5.72
C LEU A 102 2.20 4.81 -4.50
N ARG A 103 3.49 4.65 -4.15
CA ARG A 103 4.11 5.39 -3.04
C ARG A 103 4.13 6.90 -3.31
N THR A 104 4.46 7.33 -4.52
CA THR A 104 4.47 8.75 -4.91
C THR A 104 3.08 9.36 -4.75
N ALA A 105 2.06 8.73 -5.34
CA ALA A 105 0.69 9.21 -5.25
C ALA A 105 0.14 9.21 -3.81
N ALA A 106 0.53 8.24 -2.98
CA ALA A 106 0.14 8.20 -1.57
C ALA A 106 0.72 9.38 -0.78
N ARG A 107 1.96 9.80 -1.08
CA ARG A 107 2.61 10.95 -0.44
C ARG A 107 1.95 12.27 -0.85
N GLU A 108 1.66 12.45 -2.13
CA GLU A 108 1.00 13.66 -2.66
C GLU A 108 -0.41 13.87 -2.11
N ARG A 109 -1.14 12.79 -1.78
CA ARG A 109 -2.45 12.91 -1.13
C ARG A 109 -2.36 13.28 0.34
N ARG A 110 -1.28 12.92 1.03
CA ARG A 110 -1.09 13.32 2.44
C ARG A 110 -0.95 14.83 2.61
N THR A 111 -0.46 15.53 1.59
CA THR A 111 -0.28 16.99 1.59
C THR A 111 -1.58 17.79 1.33
N VAL A 112 -2.68 17.14 0.95
CA VAL A 112 -3.94 17.81 0.56
C VAL A 112 -4.96 17.95 1.70
N CYS A 113 -4.73 17.34 2.87
CA CYS A 113 -5.62 17.57 4.02
C CYS A 113 -5.19 18.87 4.75
N PRO A 114 -5.94 19.98 4.65
CA PRO A 114 -5.65 21.16 5.46
C PRO A 114 -5.81 20.82 6.95
N PRO A 115 -5.07 21.49 7.85
CA PRO A 115 -5.32 21.37 9.28
C PRO A 115 -6.77 21.80 9.59
N PRO A 116 -7.44 21.16 10.57
CA PRO A 116 -8.74 21.66 11.03
C PRO A 116 -8.57 23.09 11.51
N ALA A 117 -9.50 23.97 11.13
CA ALA A 117 -9.58 25.31 11.67
C ALA A 117 -9.59 25.22 13.20
N GLN A 118 -8.62 25.89 13.84
CA GLN A 118 -8.60 26.05 15.28
C GLN A 118 -9.78 26.97 15.62
N GLU A 119 -10.78 26.45 16.32
CA GLU A 119 -11.85 27.24 16.94
C GLU A 119 -11.46 27.62 18.36
#